data_AF-A0A7S0HRD1-F1
#
_entry.id   AF-A0A7S0HRD1-F1
#
_cell.length_a   1.000
_cell.length_b   1.000
_cell.length_c   1.000
_cell.angle_alpha   90.00
_cell.angle_beta   90.00
_cell.angle_gamma   90.00
#
_symmetry.space_group_name_H-M   'P 1'
#
loop_
_entity.id
_entity.type
_entity.pdbx_description
1 polymer ?
#
loop_
_entity_poly.entity_id
_entity_poly.type
_entity_poly.pdbx_seq_one_letter_code
_entity_poly.pdbx_strand_id
1 'polypeptide(L)'
;ADNGTLTFTVSTQTVINAVYDVSFRLKNSLPPQLPPLIVLSSSGIAMPVVHIPPAARAQAALVIAGFFQKHIEQTTPSQGANNTLTVSFSSSCSLPQGSFLTLSGLTGSASSSSRLRIFSSNHSILQQDATWDRSAGTLSFRLLGEVEALLLYQFNFILVNPSRGQPSPPVFLSVTGPVPIHPTLLDAPTGNSAPLVVAEFLSSFSSNASIGQATPYPGANNLITATLSTSFSLFAGSRVTISGLTGSATADGNLPIVLSSNEEQVVGWDRAR
;
A
#
# COMPACT_ATOMS: atom_id res chain seq x y z
N ALA A 1 -1.09 31.14 7.95
CA ALA A 1 -1.60 30.58 6.69
C ALA A 1 -1.70 31.74 5.72
N ASP A 2 -0.93 31.73 4.63
CA ASP A 2 -0.92 32.85 3.70
C ASP A 2 -2.25 32.89 2.96
N ASN A 3 -3.01 33.97 3.16
CA ASN A 3 -4.31 34.15 2.54
C ASN A 3 -4.11 34.77 1.15
N GLY A 4 -4.13 33.94 0.11
CA GLY A 4 -4.05 34.41 -1.27
C GLY A 4 -5.21 35.38 -1.57
N THR A 5 -4.89 36.62 -1.95
CA THR A 5 -5.88 37.66 -2.20
C THR A 5 -5.71 38.21 -3.62
N LEU A 6 -6.79 38.28 -4.38
CA LEU A 6 -6.85 39.00 -5.65
C LEU A 6 -7.57 40.33 -5.45
N THR A 7 -6.86 41.44 -5.64
CA THR A 7 -7.42 42.79 -5.56
C THR A 7 -7.33 43.45 -6.93
N PHE A 8 -8.44 44.03 -7.41
CA PHE A 8 -8.47 44.84 -8.62
C PHE A 8 -9.35 46.07 -8.40
N THR A 9 -9.10 47.12 -9.20
CA THR A 9 -9.86 48.38 -9.12
C THR A 9 -10.88 48.42 -10.25
N VAL A 10 -12.11 48.83 -9.92
CA VAL A 10 -13.17 49.10 -10.90
C VAL A 10 -12.80 50.36 -11.69
N SER A 11 -12.57 50.23 -13.00
CA SER A 11 -12.16 51.35 -13.87
C SER A 11 -13.32 52.19 -14.40
N THR A 12 -14.51 51.60 -14.47
CA THR A 12 -15.75 52.26 -14.91
C THR A 12 -16.89 51.87 -13.97
N GLN A 13 -17.77 52.81 -13.66
CA GLN A 13 -18.91 52.58 -12.77
C GLN A 13 -19.72 51.34 -13.20
N THR A 14 -20.05 50.48 -12.23
CA THR A 14 -20.90 49.31 -12.46
C THR A 14 -22.36 49.74 -12.67
N VAL A 15 -23.10 48.94 -13.45
CA VAL A 15 -24.51 49.13 -13.73
C VAL A 15 -25.30 48.25 -12.75
N ILE A 16 -26.34 48.84 -12.16
CA ILE A 16 -27.23 48.15 -11.21
C ILE A 16 -27.82 46.91 -11.90
N ASN A 17 -27.77 45.76 -11.22
CA ASN A 17 -28.27 44.45 -11.68
C ASN A 17 -27.56 43.86 -12.92
N ALA A 18 -26.46 44.45 -13.39
CA ALA A 18 -25.64 43.82 -14.40
C ALA A 18 -24.78 42.69 -13.80
N VAL A 19 -24.58 41.61 -14.56
CA VAL A 19 -23.71 40.50 -14.21
C VAL A 19 -22.31 40.77 -14.76
N TYR A 20 -21.29 40.52 -13.94
CA TYR A 20 -19.89 40.71 -14.31
C TYR A 20 -19.12 39.41 -14.11
N ASP A 21 -18.42 38.97 -15.16
CA ASP A 21 -17.50 37.84 -15.08
C ASP A 21 -16.08 38.32 -14.85
N VAL A 22 -15.42 37.78 -13.83
CA VAL A 22 -13.99 38.04 -13.55
C VAL A 22 -13.24 36.73 -13.71
N SER A 23 -12.31 36.69 -14.67
CA SER A 23 -11.49 35.52 -14.97
C SER A 23 -10.02 35.80 -14.70
N PHE A 24 -9.35 34.90 -14.01
CA PHE A 24 -7.93 34.96 -13.71
C PHE A 24 -7.36 33.54 -13.64
N ARG A 25 -6.03 33.42 -13.70
CA ARG A 25 -5.34 32.13 -13.65
C ARG A 25 -4.55 32.02 -12.35
N LEU A 26 -4.74 30.92 -11.64
CA LEU A 26 -3.91 30.51 -10.51
C LEU A 26 -3.20 29.20 -10.86
N LYS A 27 -2.05 28.97 -10.24
CA LYS A 27 -1.36 27.69 -10.29
C LYS A 27 -1.78 26.88 -9.06
N ASN A 28 -2.28 25.66 -9.28
CA ASN A 28 -2.60 24.75 -8.19
C ASN A 28 -1.33 24.35 -7.42
N SER A 29 -1.47 24.15 -6.11
CA SER A 29 -0.42 23.56 -5.28
C SER A 29 -0.26 22.07 -5.58
N LEU A 30 0.81 21.47 -5.06
CA LEU A 30 1.08 20.03 -5.23
C LEU A 30 0.19 19.13 -4.35
N PRO A 31 -0.04 19.45 -3.05
CA PRO A 31 -0.84 18.58 -2.20
C PRO A 31 -2.32 18.58 -2.59
N PRO A 32 -3.03 17.45 -2.40
CA PRO A 32 -4.49 17.44 -2.51
C PRO A 32 -5.12 18.41 -1.52
N GLN A 33 -6.21 19.04 -1.96
CA GLN A 33 -6.85 20.12 -1.22
C GLN A 33 -8.36 20.07 -1.44
N LEU A 34 -9.11 20.23 -0.34
CA LEU A 34 -10.54 20.51 -0.37
C LEU A 34 -10.79 21.96 -0.78
N PRO A 35 -11.93 22.29 -1.42
CA PRO A 35 -12.22 23.66 -1.76
C PRO A 35 -12.18 24.56 -0.52
N PRO A 36 -11.38 25.64 -0.53
CA PRO A 36 -11.32 26.57 0.59
C PRO A 36 -12.58 27.43 0.65
N LEU A 37 -12.82 28.06 1.81
CA LEU A 37 -13.84 29.10 1.90
C LEU A 37 -13.39 30.32 1.10
N ILE A 38 -14.23 30.75 0.15
CA ILE A 38 -13.99 31.95 -0.66
C ILE A 38 -14.91 33.06 -0.19
N VAL A 39 -14.33 34.24 0.00
CA VAL A 39 -15.03 35.43 0.44
C VAL A 39 -14.82 36.58 -0.52
N LEU A 40 -15.85 37.41 -0.68
CA LEU A 40 -15.82 38.64 -1.46
C LEU A 40 -16.09 39.84 -0.56
N SER A 41 -15.31 40.90 -0.72
CA SER A 41 -15.50 42.18 -0.05
C SER A 41 -15.14 43.32 -1.00
N SER A 42 -15.60 44.54 -0.69
CA SER A 42 -15.33 45.74 -1.47
C SER A 42 -14.83 46.87 -0.57
N SER A 43 -14.03 47.76 -1.16
CA SER A 43 -13.68 49.05 -0.59
C SER A 43 -14.41 50.17 -1.34
N GLY A 44 -14.58 51.34 -0.70
CA GLY A 44 -15.32 52.49 -1.26
C GLY A 44 -16.82 52.48 -0.98
N ILE A 45 -17.48 51.33 -1.14
CA ILE A 45 -18.81 51.05 -0.59
C ILE A 45 -18.64 49.86 0.36
N ALA A 46 -18.90 50.09 1.65
CA ALA A 46 -18.77 49.05 2.68
C ALA A 46 -19.96 48.08 2.57
N MET A 47 -19.65 46.81 2.32
CA MET A 47 -20.62 45.72 2.36
C MET A 47 -20.12 44.62 3.28
N PRO A 48 -21.02 43.84 3.91
CA PRO A 48 -20.63 42.64 4.63
C PRO A 48 -19.84 41.69 3.73
N VAL A 49 -18.91 40.93 4.32
CA VAL A 49 -18.18 39.90 3.60
C VAL A 49 -19.16 38.84 3.08
N VAL A 50 -19.16 38.61 1.78
CA VAL A 50 -20.03 37.62 1.12
C VAL A 50 -19.28 36.30 1.02
N HIS A 51 -19.87 35.22 1.54
CA HIS A 51 -19.33 33.87 1.38
C HIS A 51 -19.81 33.29 0.06
N ILE A 52 -18.88 32.92 -0.82
CA ILE A 52 -19.22 32.29 -2.10
C ILE A 52 -19.32 30.78 -1.86
N PRO A 53 -20.50 30.17 -2.03
CA PRO A 53 -20.63 28.72 -1.89
C PRO A 53 -19.79 28.02 -2.97
N PRO A 54 -19.12 26.91 -2.63
CA PRO A 54 -18.37 26.16 -3.62
C PRO A 54 -19.32 25.59 -4.68
N ALA A 55 -18.86 25.52 -5.93
CA ALA A 55 -19.52 24.76 -6.98
C ALA A 55 -19.56 23.26 -6.63
N ALA A 56 -20.24 22.45 -7.44
CA ALA A 56 -20.21 20.99 -7.31
C ALA A 56 -18.75 20.48 -7.23
N ARG A 57 -18.49 19.47 -6.39
CA ARG A 57 -17.17 19.21 -5.79
C ARG A 57 -15.97 19.25 -6.76
N ALA A 58 -16.07 18.65 -7.95
CA ALA A 58 -14.98 18.63 -8.93
C ALA A 58 -14.74 19.97 -9.66
N GLN A 59 -15.72 20.88 -9.64
CA GLN A 59 -15.65 22.22 -10.24
C GLN A 59 -15.44 23.32 -9.18
N ALA A 60 -15.39 22.97 -7.89
CA ALA A 60 -15.15 23.93 -6.83
C ALA A 60 -13.77 24.56 -6.97
N ALA A 61 -13.69 25.87 -6.82
CA ALA A 61 -12.43 26.60 -6.97
C ALA A 61 -11.39 26.07 -5.98
N LEU A 62 -10.15 25.89 -6.47
CA LEU A 62 -9.01 25.37 -5.71
C LEU A 62 -9.22 24.00 -5.05
N VAL A 63 -10.17 23.18 -5.54
CA VAL A 63 -10.09 21.75 -5.29
C VAL A 63 -8.87 21.19 -6.02
N ILE A 64 -8.04 20.40 -5.34
CA ILE A 64 -6.87 19.75 -5.94
C ILE A 64 -7.03 18.25 -5.78
N ALA A 65 -7.11 17.56 -6.92
CA ALA A 65 -7.35 16.13 -6.99
C ALA A 65 -6.18 15.34 -6.38
N GLY A 66 -6.51 14.37 -5.52
CA GLY A 66 -5.59 13.40 -4.97
C GLY A 66 -6.28 12.47 -3.99
N PHE A 67 -5.50 11.63 -3.30
CA PHE A 67 -6.02 10.66 -2.34
C PHE A 67 -5.83 11.14 -0.91
N PHE A 68 -6.85 10.96 -0.05
CA PHE A 68 -6.74 11.23 1.39
C PHE A 68 -6.52 9.95 2.19
N GLN A 69 -7.42 8.98 2.07
CA GLN A 69 -7.15 7.62 2.52
C GLN A 69 -6.56 6.84 1.37
N LYS A 70 -5.49 6.10 1.63
CA LYS A 70 -4.73 5.36 0.62
C LYS A 70 -3.92 4.24 1.26
N HIS A 71 -4.55 3.09 1.51
CA HIS A 71 -3.92 1.99 2.22
C HIS A 71 -3.84 0.72 1.35
N ILE A 72 -2.79 -0.08 1.56
CA ILE A 72 -2.67 -1.42 1.00
C ILE A 72 -2.09 -2.39 2.03
N GLU A 73 -2.63 -3.60 2.08
CA GLU A 73 -2.14 -4.69 2.91
C GLU A 73 -2.28 -6.04 2.19
N GLN A 74 -1.61 -7.07 2.72
CA GLN A 74 -1.65 -8.43 2.19
C GLN A 74 -2.11 -9.46 3.23
N THR A 75 -2.57 -10.62 2.77
CA THR A 75 -3.00 -11.70 3.67
C THR A 75 -1.89 -12.67 4.06
N THR A 76 -0.89 -12.89 3.21
CA THR A 76 0.17 -13.88 3.51
C THR A 76 1.52 -13.57 2.87
N PRO A 77 2.63 -13.67 3.63
CA PRO A 77 3.98 -13.58 3.10
C PRO A 77 4.53 -14.93 2.59
N SER A 78 3.75 -16.00 2.61
CA SER A 78 4.24 -17.35 2.27
C SER A 78 4.68 -17.45 0.81
N GLN A 79 5.85 -18.05 0.57
CA GLN A 79 6.38 -18.30 -0.77
C GLN A 79 5.42 -19.18 -1.60
N GLY A 80 5.22 -18.85 -2.87
CA GLY A 80 4.35 -19.59 -3.78
C GLY A 80 2.85 -19.56 -3.47
N ALA A 81 2.43 -18.89 -2.39
CA ALA A 81 1.04 -18.85 -1.97
C ALA A 81 0.21 -17.85 -2.80
N ASN A 82 -1.09 -18.12 -2.88
CA ASN A 82 -2.08 -17.12 -3.30
C ASN A 82 -2.20 -16.05 -2.21
N ASN A 83 -1.80 -14.84 -2.54
CA ASN A 83 -1.77 -13.70 -1.65
C ASN A 83 -2.84 -12.69 -2.08
N THR A 84 -3.74 -12.36 -1.17
CA THR A 84 -4.80 -11.37 -1.42
C THR A 84 -4.29 -10.01 -0.99
N LEU A 85 -4.25 -9.07 -1.94
CA LEU A 85 -3.93 -7.68 -1.70
C LEU A 85 -5.23 -6.88 -1.57
N THR A 86 -5.40 -6.21 -0.43
CA THR A 86 -6.55 -5.34 -0.17
C THR A 86 -6.12 -3.89 -0.26
N VAL A 87 -6.83 -3.11 -1.06
CA VAL A 87 -6.58 -1.68 -1.25
C VAL A 87 -7.81 -0.90 -0.80
N SER A 88 -7.60 0.14 0.00
CA SER A 88 -8.64 1.10 0.36
C SER A 88 -8.21 2.51 0.04
N PHE A 89 -9.12 3.31 -0.51
CA PHE A 89 -8.83 4.69 -0.88
C PHE A 89 -10.04 5.62 -0.81
N SER A 90 -9.79 6.91 -0.65
CA SER A 90 -10.77 7.98 -0.88
C SER A 90 -10.11 9.12 -1.63
N SER A 91 -10.85 9.78 -2.52
CA SER A 91 -10.37 10.90 -3.32
C SER A 91 -10.85 12.25 -2.76
N SER A 92 -10.07 13.32 -2.96
CA SER A 92 -10.45 14.68 -2.57
C SER A 92 -11.59 15.28 -3.42
N CYS A 93 -11.79 14.75 -4.62
CA CYS A 93 -12.83 15.14 -5.57
C CYS A 93 -13.48 13.90 -6.20
N SER A 94 -14.63 14.08 -6.85
CA SER A 94 -15.28 12.99 -7.58
C SER A 94 -14.44 12.55 -8.77
N LEU A 95 -14.30 11.24 -8.98
CA LEU A 95 -13.66 10.69 -10.18
C LEU A 95 -14.74 10.22 -11.16
N PRO A 96 -14.83 10.83 -12.36
CA PRO A 96 -15.89 10.52 -13.30
C PRO A 96 -15.88 9.07 -13.76
N GLN A 97 -17.07 8.56 -14.09
CA GLN A 97 -17.23 7.30 -14.81
C GLN A 97 -16.31 7.27 -16.04
N GLY A 98 -15.70 6.12 -16.26
CA GLY A 98 -14.83 5.88 -17.40
C GLY A 98 -13.37 6.25 -17.18
N SER A 99 -13.01 6.88 -16.05
CA SER A 99 -11.62 7.03 -15.61
C SER A 99 -10.97 5.66 -15.39
N PHE A 100 -9.65 5.60 -15.47
CA PHE A 100 -8.87 4.38 -15.22
C PHE A 100 -8.10 4.51 -13.92
N LEU A 101 -8.33 3.56 -13.02
CA LEU A 101 -7.57 3.38 -11.80
C LEU A 101 -6.39 2.45 -12.09
N THR A 102 -5.18 2.83 -11.70
CA THR A 102 -3.98 2.00 -11.91
C THR A 102 -3.16 1.90 -10.62
N LEU A 103 -2.94 0.66 -10.17
CA LEU A 103 -1.90 0.31 -9.20
C LEU A 103 -0.61 -0.02 -9.96
N SER A 104 0.51 0.52 -9.50
CA SER A 104 1.84 0.22 -10.03
C SER A 104 2.84 -0.10 -8.90
N GLY A 105 3.96 -0.71 -9.26
CA GLY A 105 4.96 -1.16 -8.30
C GLY A 105 4.69 -2.53 -7.69
N LEU A 106 3.70 -3.28 -8.22
CA LEU A 106 3.38 -4.65 -7.80
C LEU A 106 4.39 -5.68 -8.34
N THR A 107 5.68 -5.37 -8.26
CA THR A 107 6.76 -6.16 -8.87
C THR A 107 7.10 -7.41 -8.04
N GLY A 108 7.62 -8.43 -8.71
CA GLY A 108 8.11 -9.66 -8.07
C GLY A 108 7.07 -10.78 -7.94
N SER A 109 5.80 -10.51 -8.24
CA SER A 109 4.76 -11.55 -8.29
C SER A 109 5.06 -12.65 -9.33
N ALA A 110 4.66 -13.88 -9.00
CA ALA A 110 4.66 -15.03 -9.89
C ALA A 110 3.40 -15.12 -10.78
N SER A 111 2.37 -14.29 -10.57
CA SER A 111 1.17 -14.28 -11.41
C SER A 111 1.48 -13.86 -12.84
N SER A 112 1.18 -14.72 -13.82
CA SER A 112 1.29 -14.38 -15.24
C SER A 112 0.35 -13.25 -15.65
N SER A 113 0.79 -12.39 -16.57
CA SER A 113 -0.04 -11.31 -17.14
C SER A 113 -1.35 -11.88 -17.68
N SER A 114 -2.46 -11.28 -17.29
CA SER A 114 -3.80 -11.82 -17.54
C SER A 114 -4.88 -10.80 -17.16
N ARG A 115 -6.16 -11.21 -17.21
CA ARG A 115 -7.25 -10.48 -16.57
C ARG A 115 -7.41 -11.03 -15.15
N LEU A 116 -7.27 -10.17 -14.15
CA LEU A 116 -7.50 -10.52 -12.75
C LEU A 116 -8.87 -10.02 -12.31
N ARG A 117 -9.54 -10.82 -11.48
CA ARG A 117 -10.79 -10.41 -10.87
C ARG A 117 -10.53 -9.55 -9.63
N ILE A 118 -11.26 -8.46 -9.55
CA ILE A 118 -11.35 -7.56 -8.41
C ILE A 118 -12.64 -7.84 -7.64
N PHE A 119 -12.52 -7.97 -6.33
CA PHE A 119 -13.62 -8.14 -5.38
C PHE A 119 -13.83 -6.82 -4.62
N SER A 120 -15.06 -6.30 -4.58
CA SER A 120 -15.42 -5.04 -3.92
C SER A 120 -16.91 -5.04 -3.56
N SER A 121 -17.35 -4.33 -2.53
CA SER A 121 -18.78 -4.09 -2.32
C SER A 121 -19.39 -3.13 -3.36
N ASN A 122 -18.56 -2.34 -4.05
CA ASN A 122 -18.97 -1.28 -4.98
C ASN A 122 -18.85 -1.73 -6.45
N HIS A 123 -19.38 -2.90 -6.80
CA HIS A 123 -19.25 -3.50 -8.13
C HIS A 123 -19.90 -2.70 -9.28
N SER A 124 -20.87 -1.84 -8.98
CA SER A 124 -21.46 -0.90 -9.96
C SER A 124 -20.52 0.27 -10.29
N ILE A 125 -19.50 0.52 -9.47
CA ILE A 125 -18.57 1.64 -9.59
C ILE A 125 -17.19 1.16 -10.03
N LEU A 126 -16.69 0.06 -9.46
CA LEU A 126 -15.38 -0.50 -9.77
C LEU A 126 -15.52 -1.69 -10.72
N GLN A 127 -14.92 -1.60 -11.91
CA GLN A 127 -14.90 -2.74 -12.84
C GLN A 127 -14.22 -3.94 -12.19
N GLN A 128 -14.87 -5.10 -12.27
CA GLN A 128 -14.38 -6.33 -11.66
C GLN A 128 -13.26 -7.00 -12.46
N ASP A 129 -13.17 -6.79 -13.78
CA ASP A 129 -12.13 -7.39 -14.62
C ASP A 129 -11.00 -6.38 -14.87
N ALA A 130 -9.89 -6.56 -14.16
CA ALA A 130 -8.70 -5.73 -14.27
C ALA A 130 -7.66 -6.34 -15.18
N THR A 131 -6.91 -5.50 -15.88
CA THR A 131 -5.75 -5.90 -16.67
C THR A 131 -4.54 -5.97 -15.74
N TRP A 132 -3.90 -7.13 -15.68
CA TRP A 132 -2.66 -7.35 -14.94
C TRP A 132 -1.49 -7.54 -15.91
N ASP A 133 -0.46 -6.71 -15.75
CA ASP A 133 0.82 -6.86 -16.43
C ASP A 133 1.91 -7.17 -15.41
N ARG A 134 2.37 -8.42 -15.43
CA ARG A 134 3.45 -8.91 -14.57
C ARG A 134 4.77 -8.21 -14.81
N SER A 135 5.09 -7.90 -16.07
CA SER A 135 6.38 -7.31 -16.44
C SER A 135 6.49 -5.87 -15.96
N ALA A 136 5.40 -5.10 -16.08
CA ALA A 136 5.31 -3.74 -15.58
C ALA A 136 4.99 -3.67 -14.08
N GLY A 137 4.45 -4.74 -13.50
CA GLY A 137 3.95 -4.74 -12.11
C GLY A 137 2.74 -3.81 -11.95
N THR A 138 1.83 -3.82 -12.93
CA THR A 138 0.69 -2.90 -12.97
C THR A 138 -0.64 -3.63 -13.04
N LEU A 139 -1.58 -3.23 -12.19
CA LEU A 139 -2.99 -3.62 -12.25
C LEU A 139 -3.84 -2.39 -12.60
N SER A 140 -4.60 -2.45 -13.68
CA SER A 140 -5.46 -1.34 -14.11
C SER A 140 -6.87 -1.77 -14.47
N PHE A 141 -7.85 -0.90 -14.17
CA PHE A 141 -9.25 -1.14 -14.49
C PHE A 141 -10.02 0.17 -14.60
N ARG A 142 -11.18 0.13 -15.27
CA ARG A 142 -12.01 1.30 -15.50
C ARG A 142 -13.02 1.49 -14.36
N LEU A 143 -13.39 2.74 -14.09
CA LEU A 143 -14.54 3.06 -13.25
C LEU A 143 -15.83 2.92 -14.09
N LEU A 144 -16.77 2.10 -13.62
CA LEU A 144 -18.09 1.90 -14.21
C LEU A 144 -19.12 2.93 -13.75
N GLY A 145 -18.85 3.61 -12.63
CA GLY A 145 -19.63 4.71 -12.09
C GLY A 145 -18.72 5.79 -11.51
N GLU A 146 -19.31 6.85 -10.97
CA GLU A 146 -18.56 7.89 -10.27
C GLU A 146 -18.03 7.38 -8.92
N VAL A 147 -16.75 7.65 -8.64
CA VAL A 147 -16.21 7.54 -7.27
C VAL A 147 -16.48 8.89 -6.60
N GLU A 148 -17.30 8.87 -5.57
CA GLU A 148 -17.68 10.08 -4.83
C GLU A 148 -16.52 10.58 -3.97
N ALA A 149 -16.35 11.90 -3.97
CA ALA A 149 -15.34 12.54 -3.14
C ALA A 149 -15.52 12.20 -1.65
N LEU A 150 -14.41 11.89 -0.97
CA LEU A 150 -14.31 11.60 0.46
C LEU A 150 -15.00 10.33 0.94
N LEU A 151 -15.64 9.57 0.04
CA LEU A 151 -16.16 8.26 0.37
C LEU A 151 -15.04 7.22 0.30
N LEU A 152 -15.02 6.29 1.25
CA LEU A 152 -14.04 5.20 1.29
C LEU A 152 -14.47 4.07 0.36
N TYR A 153 -13.61 3.74 -0.58
CA TYR A 153 -13.75 2.60 -1.47
C TYR A 153 -12.70 1.55 -1.11
N GLN A 154 -13.10 0.28 -1.15
CA GLN A 154 -12.22 -0.85 -0.91
C GLN A 154 -12.40 -1.91 -1.98
N PHE A 155 -11.29 -2.50 -2.41
CA PHE A 155 -11.29 -3.67 -3.27
C PHE A 155 -10.10 -4.58 -2.96
N ASN A 156 -10.18 -5.83 -3.39
CA ASN A 156 -9.07 -6.77 -3.29
C ASN A 156 -8.92 -7.62 -4.55
N PHE A 157 -7.72 -8.16 -4.75
CA PHE A 157 -7.37 -9.04 -5.85
C PHE A 157 -6.27 -10.01 -5.39
N ILE A 158 -6.06 -11.09 -6.14
CA ILE A 158 -5.13 -12.16 -5.77
C ILE A 158 -3.92 -12.13 -6.70
N LEU A 159 -2.73 -12.12 -6.12
CA LEU A 159 -1.45 -12.37 -6.80
C LEU A 159 -0.76 -13.59 -6.18
N VAL A 160 0.04 -14.31 -6.96
CA VAL A 160 0.86 -15.41 -6.47
C VAL A 160 2.20 -14.85 -6.02
N ASN A 161 2.61 -15.16 -4.79
CA ASN A 161 3.93 -14.82 -4.29
C ASN A 161 5.01 -15.64 -5.02
N PRO A 162 6.20 -15.09 -5.30
CA PRO A 162 7.33 -15.87 -5.82
C PRO A 162 7.78 -16.98 -4.86
N SER A 163 8.56 -17.92 -5.40
CA SER A 163 9.20 -19.01 -4.64
C SER A 163 10.50 -18.59 -3.95
N ARG A 164 10.76 -17.30 -3.83
CA ARG A 164 11.94 -16.72 -3.18
C ARG A 164 11.50 -15.52 -2.35
N GLY A 165 12.27 -15.19 -1.32
CA GLY A 165 12.01 -13.99 -0.55
C GLY A 165 12.11 -12.72 -1.38
N GLN A 166 11.37 -11.72 -0.95
CA GLN A 166 11.53 -10.35 -1.43
C GLN A 166 11.10 -9.36 -0.35
N PRO A 167 11.74 -8.18 -0.29
CA PRO A 167 11.21 -7.07 0.48
C PRO A 167 9.90 -6.56 -0.14
N SER A 168 9.09 -5.88 0.67
CA SER A 168 7.89 -5.19 0.18
C SER A 168 8.28 -4.06 -0.78
N PRO A 169 7.78 -4.05 -2.03
CA PRO A 169 8.01 -2.95 -2.96
C PRO A 169 7.09 -1.74 -2.64
N PRO A 170 7.48 -0.50 -2.99
CA PRO A 170 6.59 0.64 -2.92
C PRO A 170 5.46 0.49 -3.95
N VAL A 171 4.21 0.59 -3.50
CA VAL A 171 3.02 0.48 -4.36
C VAL A 171 2.38 1.85 -4.51
N PHE A 172 2.07 2.23 -5.75
CA PHE A 172 1.46 3.51 -6.08
C PHE A 172 0.07 3.33 -6.64
N LEU A 173 -0.81 4.30 -6.36
CA LEU A 173 -2.13 4.41 -6.95
C LEU A 173 -2.20 5.69 -7.79
N SER A 174 -2.82 5.59 -8.97
CA SER A 174 -2.99 6.71 -9.89
C SER A 174 -4.34 6.64 -10.60
N VAL A 175 -4.76 7.79 -11.14
CA VAL A 175 -5.97 7.89 -11.97
C VAL A 175 -5.65 8.61 -13.25
N THR A 176 -6.08 8.07 -14.38
CA THR A 176 -6.08 8.77 -15.66
C THR A 176 -7.51 8.95 -16.15
N GLY A 177 -7.80 10.08 -16.79
CA GLY A 177 -9.14 10.43 -17.24
C GLY A 177 -9.34 11.95 -17.20
N PRO A 178 -10.60 12.42 -17.14
CA PRO A 178 -10.90 13.85 -17.08
C PRO A 178 -10.34 14.54 -15.83
N VAL A 179 -10.21 13.80 -14.72
CA VAL A 179 -9.63 14.27 -13.46
C VAL A 179 -8.44 13.37 -13.10
N PRO A 180 -7.23 13.65 -13.63
CA PRO A 180 -6.06 12.82 -13.39
C PRO A 180 -5.52 13.02 -11.97
N ILE A 181 -5.08 11.93 -11.33
CA ILE A 181 -4.33 11.95 -10.09
C ILE A 181 -2.98 11.28 -10.35
N HIS A 182 -1.90 12.01 -10.08
CA HIS A 182 -0.54 11.50 -10.23
C HIS A 182 -0.27 10.29 -9.32
N PRO A 183 0.64 9.38 -9.71
CA PRO A 183 1.04 8.26 -8.87
C PRO A 183 1.37 8.68 -7.44
N THR A 184 0.57 8.18 -6.51
CA THR A 184 0.67 8.49 -5.09
C THR A 184 1.02 7.21 -4.35
N LEU A 185 2.08 7.25 -3.53
CA LEU A 185 2.52 6.12 -2.72
C LEU A 185 1.41 5.73 -1.73
N LEU A 186 1.01 4.46 -1.72
CA LEU A 186 0.06 3.92 -0.76
C LEU A 186 0.74 3.72 0.61
N ASP A 187 -0.02 3.95 1.67
CA ASP A 187 0.39 3.66 3.03
C ASP A 187 0.27 2.15 3.26
N ALA A 188 1.37 1.52 3.69
CA ALA A 188 1.44 0.09 3.90
C ALA A 188 1.79 -0.23 5.36
N PRO A 189 1.27 -1.33 5.93
CA PRO A 189 1.74 -1.81 7.22
C PRO A 189 3.17 -2.37 7.08
N THR A 190 3.81 -2.63 8.21
CA THR A 190 5.12 -3.29 8.26
C THR A 190 4.98 -4.78 8.55
N GLY A 191 6.07 -5.54 8.42
CA GLY A 191 6.08 -6.98 8.70
C GLY A 191 5.22 -7.79 7.73
N ASN A 192 4.61 -8.87 8.20
CA ASN A 192 3.96 -9.90 7.37
C ASN A 192 2.79 -9.39 6.51
N SER A 193 2.17 -8.26 6.89
CA SER A 193 1.05 -7.65 6.18
C SER A 193 1.48 -6.63 5.12
N ALA A 194 2.78 -6.30 5.03
CA ALA A 194 3.29 -5.38 4.01
C ALA A 194 3.05 -5.95 2.60
N PRO A 195 2.68 -5.14 1.60
CA PRO A 195 2.31 -5.63 0.28
C PRO A 195 3.48 -6.34 -0.39
N LEU A 196 3.23 -7.54 -0.94
CA LEU A 196 4.20 -8.39 -1.62
C LEU A 196 5.51 -8.61 -0.87
N VAL A 197 5.54 -8.48 0.46
CA VAL A 197 6.66 -9.03 1.22
C VAL A 197 6.56 -10.55 1.18
N VAL A 198 7.67 -11.23 0.91
CA VAL A 198 7.73 -12.69 0.89
C VAL A 198 8.76 -13.17 1.88
N ALA A 199 8.29 -14.03 2.78
CA ALA A 199 9.05 -14.56 3.90
C ALA A 199 10.26 -15.36 3.41
N GLU A 200 11.40 -15.13 4.04
CA GLU A 200 12.64 -15.85 3.79
C GLU A 200 13.52 -15.89 5.03
N PHE A 201 14.24 -17.00 5.22
CA PHE A 201 15.36 -17.05 6.14
C PHE A 201 16.54 -16.34 5.49
N LEU A 202 17.09 -15.33 6.16
CA LEU A 202 18.19 -14.50 5.67
C LEU A 202 19.52 -15.28 5.73
N SER A 203 19.60 -16.36 4.95
CA SER A 203 20.78 -17.24 4.88
C SER A 203 21.73 -16.87 3.74
N SER A 204 21.22 -16.28 2.66
CA SER A 204 22.03 -15.99 1.46
C SER A 204 22.64 -14.58 1.43
N PHE A 205 22.25 -13.68 2.34
CA PHE A 205 22.65 -12.25 2.26
C PHE A 205 23.29 -11.67 3.53
N SER A 206 23.40 -12.46 4.60
CA SER A 206 24.03 -12.02 5.84
C SER A 206 24.79 -13.17 6.47
N SER A 207 26.01 -12.89 6.93
CA SER A 207 26.89 -13.75 7.73
C SER A 207 26.27 -14.26 9.06
N ASN A 208 24.96 -14.08 9.25
CA ASN A 208 24.23 -14.30 10.49
C ASN A 208 23.44 -15.62 10.50
N ALA A 209 23.29 -16.32 9.37
CA ALA A 209 22.81 -17.69 9.39
C ALA A 209 24.01 -18.65 9.36
N SER A 210 24.23 -19.37 10.44
CA SER A 210 25.35 -20.31 10.55
C SER A 210 24.97 -21.49 11.44
N ILE A 211 25.60 -22.63 11.21
CA ILE A 211 25.52 -23.79 12.09
C ILE A 211 26.94 -24.27 12.39
N GLY A 212 27.25 -24.40 13.67
CA GLY A 212 28.58 -24.79 14.15
C GLY A 212 28.49 -25.81 15.28
N GLN A 213 29.62 -26.44 15.59
CA GLN A 213 29.72 -27.45 16.63
C GLN A 213 30.89 -27.16 17.58
N ALA A 214 30.77 -27.59 18.83
CA ALA A 214 31.83 -27.40 19.83
C ALA A 214 32.94 -28.47 19.77
N THR A 215 32.61 -29.74 19.48
CA THR A 215 33.56 -30.86 19.55
C THR A 215 33.42 -31.85 18.38
N PRO A 216 34.49 -32.23 17.67
CA PRO A 216 34.41 -33.19 16.55
C PRO A 216 34.80 -34.63 16.91
N TYR A 217 35.03 -34.94 18.19
CA TYR A 217 35.57 -36.24 18.61
C TYR A 217 34.48 -37.34 18.64
N PRO A 218 34.77 -38.55 18.14
CA PRO A 218 33.82 -39.67 18.20
C PRO A 218 33.37 -40.00 19.63
N GLY A 219 32.07 -40.22 19.82
CA GLY A 219 31.48 -40.60 21.11
C GLY A 219 31.38 -39.46 22.14
N ALA A 220 31.91 -38.27 21.85
CA ALA A 220 31.75 -37.11 22.73
C ALA A 220 30.37 -36.47 22.57
N ASN A 221 29.84 -35.91 23.67
CA ASN A 221 28.70 -35.01 23.59
C ASN A 221 29.12 -33.74 22.85
N ASN A 222 28.38 -33.40 21.79
CA ASN A 222 28.68 -32.29 20.92
C ASN A 222 27.55 -31.25 21.00
N LEU A 223 27.91 -29.99 21.29
CA LEU A 223 26.97 -28.88 21.29
C LEU A 223 26.89 -28.31 19.87
N ILE A 224 25.70 -28.38 19.27
CA ILE A 224 25.41 -27.77 17.98
C ILE A 224 24.72 -26.42 18.21
N THR A 225 25.27 -25.36 17.63
CA THR A 225 24.71 -24.00 17.72
C THR A 225 24.30 -23.55 16.33
N ALA A 226 23.00 -23.29 16.15
CA ALA A 226 22.44 -22.71 14.94
C ALA A 226 22.05 -21.26 15.20
N THR A 227 22.51 -20.34 14.35
CA THR A 227 22.08 -18.95 14.32
C THR A 227 21.17 -18.76 13.12
N LEU A 228 20.00 -18.16 13.32
CA LEU A 228 18.97 -17.98 12.30
C LEU A 228 18.54 -16.50 12.29
N SER A 229 18.19 -15.99 11.12
CA SER A 229 17.62 -14.65 10.95
C SER A 229 16.50 -14.71 9.91
N THR A 230 15.40 -14.00 10.13
CA THR A 230 14.20 -14.04 9.28
C THR A 230 13.85 -12.64 8.77
N SER A 231 13.36 -12.54 7.53
CA SER A 231 12.78 -11.29 6.99
C SER A 231 11.33 -11.04 7.45
N PHE A 232 10.82 -11.91 8.33
CA PHE A 232 9.41 -12.01 8.68
C PHE A 232 9.25 -12.42 10.15
N SER A 233 8.05 -12.21 10.68
CA SER A 233 7.70 -12.61 12.04
C SER A 233 7.12 -14.03 12.04
N LEU A 234 7.72 -14.94 12.83
CA LEU A 234 7.12 -16.21 13.18
C LEU A 234 6.15 -15.98 14.35
N PHE A 235 4.90 -16.44 14.22
CA PHE A 235 3.92 -16.34 15.29
C PHE A 235 4.16 -17.41 16.38
N ALA A 236 3.72 -17.13 17.60
CA ALA A 236 3.78 -18.11 18.70
C ALA A 236 3.11 -19.43 18.29
N GLY A 237 3.75 -20.55 18.61
CA GLY A 237 3.31 -21.89 18.19
C GLY A 237 3.81 -22.34 16.80
N SER A 238 4.49 -21.47 16.03
CA SER A 238 5.18 -21.88 14.80
C SER A 238 6.28 -22.90 15.12
N ARG A 239 6.51 -23.84 14.21
CA ARG A 239 7.58 -24.83 14.33
C ARG A 239 8.72 -24.50 13.37
N VAL A 240 9.94 -24.48 13.89
CA VAL A 240 11.17 -24.41 13.11
C VAL A 240 11.80 -25.80 13.11
N THR A 241 12.11 -26.33 11.92
CA THR A 241 12.71 -27.65 11.77
C THR A 241 14.10 -27.51 11.15
N ILE A 242 15.11 -28.03 11.82
CA ILE A 242 16.47 -28.18 11.28
C ILE A 242 16.62 -29.66 10.92
N SER A 243 16.67 -29.95 9.62
CA SER A 243 16.81 -31.31 9.09
C SER A 243 18.20 -31.52 8.47
N GLY A 244 18.52 -32.77 8.12
CA GLY A 244 19.82 -33.12 7.55
C GLY A 244 20.93 -33.37 8.58
N LEU A 245 20.61 -33.37 9.88
CA LEU A 245 21.53 -33.73 10.97
C LEU A 245 21.74 -35.27 11.06
N THR A 246 22.19 -35.88 9.96
CA THR A 246 22.44 -37.33 9.84
C THR A 246 23.76 -37.75 10.50
N GLY A 247 23.87 -39.03 10.89
CA GLY A 247 25.11 -39.59 11.48
C GLY A 247 25.27 -39.39 12.99
N SER A 248 24.25 -38.83 13.66
CA SER A 248 24.20 -38.72 15.12
C SER A 248 23.93 -40.09 15.77
N ALA A 249 24.62 -40.38 16.88
CA ALA A 249 24.35 -41.53 17.73
C ALA A 249 23.20 -41.30 18.73
N THR A 250 22.65 -40.08 18.80
CA THR A 250 21.54 -39.71 19.68
C THR A 250 20.28 -40.49 19.30
N ALA A 251 19.72 -41.25 20.24
CA ALA A 251 18.47 -41.99 20.06
C ALA A 251 17.26 -41.06 19.97
N ASP A 252 16.20 -41.50 19.28
CA ASP A 252 14.92 -40.80 19.17
C ASP A 252 14.35 -40.46 20.56
N GLY A 253 13.68 -39.31 20.68
CA GLY A 253 13.07 -38.91 21.93
C GLY A 253 13.00 -37.39 22.09
N ASN A 254 13.26 -36.92 23.31
CA ASN A 254 13.19 -35.52 23.66
C ASN A 254 14.60 -34.95 23.84
N LEU A 255 14.88 -33.80 23.23
CA LEU A 255 16.13 -33.06 23.39
C LEU A 255 15.88 -31.71 24.05
N PRO A 256 16.63 -31.35 25.11
CA PRO A 256 16.64 -30.00 25.63
C PRO A 256 17.36 -29.07 24.64
N ILE A 257 16.82 -27.87 24.46
CA ILE A 257 17.42 -26.78 23.70
C ILE A 257 17.44 -25.52 24.55
N VAL A 258 18.43 -24.66 24.30
CA VAL A 258 18.55 -23.34 24.94
C VAL A 258 18.44 -22.30 23.85
N LEU A 259 17.48 -21.39 23.99
CA LEU A 259 17.34 -20.24 23.09
C LEU A 259 18.20 -19.07 23.58
N SER A 260 18.51 -18.11 22.71
CA SER A 260 19.31 -16.93 23.07
C SER A 260 18.65 -16.03 24.14
N SER A 261 17.37 -16.24 24.41
CA SER A 261 16.62 -15.65 25.54
C SER A 261 16.94 -16.30 26.90
N ASN A 262 17.81 -17.32 26.95
CA ASN A 262 18.03 -18.22 28.08
C ASN A 262 16.78 -19.03 28.47
N GLU A 263 15.85 -19.20 27.54
CA GLU A 263 14.68 -20.05 27.72
C GLU A 263 15.06 -21.50 27.36
N GLU A 264 14.87 -22.41 28.31
CA GLU A 264 15.02 -23.85 28.08
C GLU A 264 13.72 -24.44 27.56
N GLN A 265 13.80 -25.19 26.47
CA GLN A 265 12.67 -25.91 25.91
C GLN A 265 13.05 -27.37 25.65
N VAL A 266 12.07 -28.27 25.68
CA VAL A 266 12.25 -29.67 25.32
C VAL A 266 11.53 -29.92 24.00
N VAL A 267 12.29 -30.34 22.98
CA VAL A 267 11.79 -30.56 21.62
C VAL A 267 11.91 -32.03 21.23
N GLY A 268 11.04 -32.47 20.31
CA GLY A 268 11.14 -33.82 19.74
C GLY A 268 12.36 -33.95 18.82
N TRP A 269 13.10 -35.03 18.99
CA TRP A 269 14.21 -35.46 18.15
C TRP A 269 13.86 -36.80 17.50
N ASP A 270 13.96 -36.81 16.18
CA ASP A 270 13.83 -38.00 15.36
C ASP A 270 15.16 -38.18 14.62
N ARG A 271 15.86 -39.26 14.93
CA ARG A 271 17.13 -39.59 14.30
C ARG A 271 16.84 -40.00 12.87
N ALA A 272 17.24 -39.14 11.94
CA ALA A 272 17.28 -39.48 10.53
C ALA A 272 18.14 -40.75 10.35
N ARG A 273 17.49 -41.84 9.90
CA ARG A 273 18.14 -43.12 9.58
C ARG A 273 18.93 -43.06 8.28
#